data_AF-A0A9W4TBN6-F1
#
_entry.id   AF-A0A9W4TBN6-F1
#
_cell.length_a   1.000
_cell.length_b   1.000
_cell.length_c   1.000
_cell.angle_alpha   90.00
_cell.angle_beta   90.00
_cell.angle_gamma   90.00
#
_symmetry.space_group_name_H-M   'P 1'
#
loop_
_entity.id
_entity.type
_entity.pdbx_description
1 polymer ?
#
loop_
_entity_poly.entity_id
_entity_poly.type
_entity_poly.pdbx_seq_one_letter_code
_entity_poly.pdbx_strand_id
1 'polypeptide(L)' 'MALTVPTVAPFEWTVDAARELIRLQHDNHDNFEFISNNRHKRIRRTISNQLFLNRG' A
#
# COMPACT_ATOMS: atom_id res chain seq x y z
N MET A 1 -28.56 -20.39 7.91
CA MET A 1 -27.59 -19.42 8.45
C MET A 1 -27.03 -18.65 7.27
N ALA A 2 -27.30 -17.34 7.19
CA ALA A 2 -26.76 -16.51 6.10
C ALA A 2 -25.28 -16.22 6.39
N LEU A 3 -24.40 -16.51 5.42
CA LEU A 3 -23.00 -16.13 5.47
C LEU A 3 -22.93 -14.61 5.31
N THR A 4 -22.73 -13.88 6.40
CA THR A 4 -22.39 -12.45 6.32
C THR A 4 -20.97 -12.35 5.79
N VAL A 5 -20.85 -12.07 4.49
CA VAL A 5 -19.57 -11.70 3.88
C VAL A 5 -19.12 -10.42 4.59
N PRO A 6 -17.93 -10.36 5.20
CA PRO A 6 -17.43 -9.13 5.77
C PRO A 6 -17.30 -8.11 4.63
N THR A 7 -18.15 -7.08 4.66
CA THR A 7 -18.02 -5.94 3.77
C THR A 7 -16.73 -5.24 4.14
N VAL A 8 -15.66 -5.53 3.41
CA VAL A 8 -14.44 -4.73 3.46
C VAL A 8 -14.84 -3.34 2.97
N ALA A 9 -14.66 -2.33 3.82
CA ALA A 9 -14.96 -0.95 3.43
C ALA A 9 -14.17 -0.62 2.15
N PRO A 10 -14.80 0.01 1.15
CA PRO A 10 -14.09 0.40 -0.06
C PRO A 10 -12.97 1.36 0.31
N PHE A 11 -11.80 1.17 -0.30
CA PHE A 11 -10.68 2.07 -0.08
C PHE A 11 -11.02 3.50 -0.53
N GLU A 12 -10.80 4.46 0.36
CA GLU A 12 -11.02 5.89 0.09
C GLU A 12 -9.68 6.65 0.08
N TRP A 13 -9.47 7.45 -0.96
CA TRP A 13 -8.32 8.34 -1.08
C TRP A 13 -8.50 9.59 -0.19
N THR A 14 -8.22 9.44 1.10
CA THR A 14 -8.19 10.56 2.05
C THR A 14 -6.82 11.25 2.07
N VAL A 15 -6.75 12.47 2.65
CA VAL A 15 -5.46 13.19 2.86
C VAL A 15 -4.46 12.32 3.63
N ASP A 16 -4.93 11.59 4.64
CA ASP A 16 -4.06 10.69 5.40
C ASP A 16 -3.62 9.48 4.56
N ALA A 17 -4.41 9.07 3.55
CA ALA A 17 -4.02 7.98 2.64
C ALA A 17 -2.87 8.43 1.75
N ALA A 18 -2.97 9.67 1.26
CA ALA A 18 -1.92 10.30 0.48
C ALA A 18 -0.65 10.49 1.31
N ARG A 19 -0.75 10.96 2.56
CA ARG A 19 0.39 11.10 3.47
C ARG A 19 1.09 9.77 3.74
N GLU A 20 0.32 8.72 4.02
CA GLU A 20 0.87 7.39 4.28
C GLU A 20 1.54 6.80 3.03
N LEU A 21 0.94 6.98 1.84
CA LEU A 21 1.58 6.58 0.59
C LEU A 21 2.93 7.29 0.41
N ILE A 22 2.98 8.61 0.64
CA ILE A 22 4.22 9.40 0.49
C ILE A 22 5.28 8.90 1.48
N ARG A 23 4.90 8.66 2.74
CA ARG A 23 5.79 8.12 3.77
C ARG A 23 6.37 6.77 3.36
N LEU A 24 5.51 5.83 2.94
CA LEU A 24 5.93 4.49 2.51
C LEU A 24 6.84 4.53 1.27
N GLN A 25 6.63 5.48 0.35
CA GLN A 25 7.52 5.68 -0.79
C GLN A 25 8.88 6.22 -0.37
N HIS A 26 8.91 7.22 0.53
CA HIS A 26 10.15 7.76 1.09
C HIS A 26 10.95 6.69 1.84
N ASP A 27 10.31 5.91 2.71
CA ASP A 27 10.96 4.84 3.48
C ASP A 27 11.57 3.74 2.58
N ASN A 28 11.09 3.63 1.35
CA ASN A 28 11.59 2.68 0.35
C ASN A 28 12.43 3.34 -0.75
N HIS A 29 12.70 4.64 -0.68
CA HIS A 29 13.39 5.40 -1.73
C HIS A 29 14.78 4.84 -2.01
N ASP A 30 15.57 4.57 -0.98
CA ASP A 30 16.90 3.98 -1.10
C ASP A 30 16.85 2.61 -1.79
N ASN A 31 15.78 1.85 -1.56
CA ASN A 31 15.60 0.59 -2.29
C ASN A 31 15.38 0.85 -3.78
N PHE A 32 14.66 1.90 -4.18
CA PHE A 32 14.47 2.22 -5.59
C PHE A 32 15.75 2.67 -6.31
N GLU A 33 16.67 3.38 -5.65
CA GLU A 33 17.85 3.93 -6.33
C GLU A 33 18.90 2.87 -6.73
N PHE A 34 19.00 1.76 -5.99
CA PHE A 34 20.11 0.80 -6.15
C PHE A 34 19.74 -0.58 -6.71
N ILE A 35 18.49 -0.78 -7.16
CA ILE A 35 17.99 -2.11 -7.54
C ILE A 35 17.47 -2.21 -8.97
N SER A 36 17.46 -3.43 -9.49
CA SER A 36 16.86 -3.75 -10.80
C SER A 36 15.35 -3.49 -10.81
N ASN A 37 14.83 -3.13 -11.99
CA ASN A 37 13.43 -2.73 -12.19
C ASN A 37 12.39 -3.79 -11.74
N ASN A 38 12.74 -5.09 -11.79
CA ASN A 38 11.85 -6.15 -11.27
C ASN A 38 11.62 -6.05 -9.76
N ARG A 39 12.61 -5.51 -9.05
CA ARG A 39 12.58 -5.33 -7.61
C ARG A 39 11.79 -4.06 -7.26
N HIS A 40 11.77 -3.03 -8.13
CA HIS A 40 10.83 -1.89 -8.03
C HIS A 40 9.37 -2.34 -8.07
N LYS A 41 9.01 -3.27 -8.97
CA LYS A 41 7.64 -3.83 -9.04
C LYS A 41 7.24 -4.52 -7.74
N ARG A 42 8.16 -5.27 -7.13
CA ARG A 42 7.91 -5.93 -5.83
C ARG A 42 7.68 -4.90 -4.73
N ILE A 43 8.51 -3.86 -4.65
CA ILE A 43 8.37 -2.81 -3.63
C ILE A 43 7.05 -2.06 -3.79
N ARG A 44 6.67 -1.67 -5.01
CA ARG A 44 5.37 -1.01 -5.26
C ARG A 44 4.19 -1.89 -4.82
N ARG A 45 4.27 -3.20 -5.04
CA ARG A 45 3.26 -4.16 -4.56
C ARG A 45 3.20 -4.19 -3.03
N THR A 46 4.36 -4.21 -2.36
CA THR A 46 4.42 -4.15 -0.89
C THR A 46 3.80 -2.86 -0.34
N ILE A 47 4.18 -1.70 -0.88
CA ILE A 47 3.62 -0.40 -0.49
C ILE A 47 2.10 -0.38 -0.67
N SER A 48 1.62 -0.86 -1.82
CA SER A 48 0.19 -0.96 -2.10
C SER A 48 -0.51 -1.82 -1.04
N ASN A 49 0.00 -3.01 -0.77
CA ASN A 49 -0.60 -3.92 0.21
C ASN A 49 -0.61 -3.31 1.63
N GLN A 50 0.47 -2.64 2.04
CA GLN A 50 0.54 -1.98 3.34
C GLN A 50 -0.48 -0.85 3.45
N LEU A 51 -0.64 -0.04 2.39
CA LEU A 51 -1.62 1.03 2.35
C LEU A 51 -3.07 0.53 2.49
N PHE A 52 -3.39 -0.64 1.90
CA PHE A 52 -4.70 -1.27 2.03
C PHE A 52 -4.91 -1.97 3.37
N LEU A 53 -3.91 -2.70 3.88
CA LEU A 53 -4.02 -3.47 5.13
C LEU A 53 -4.05 -2.59 6.38
N ASN A 54 -3.35 -1.45 6.39
CA ASN A 54 -3.36 -0.52 7.53
C ASN A 54 -4.70 0.21 7.70
N ARG A 55 -5.69 -0.06 6.84
CA ARG A 55 -7.00 0.62 6.81
C ARG A 55 -8.20 -0.33 6.76
N GLY A 56 -7.96 -1.65 6.79
CA GLY A 56 -8.97 -2.70 6.81
C GLY A 56 -9.32 -3.18 8.21
#